data_AF-A0A386ZM74-F1
#
_entry.id   AF-A0A386ZM74-F1
#
_cell.length_a   1.000
_cell.length_b   1.000
_cell.length_c   1.000
_cell.angle_alpha   90.00
_cell.angle_beta   90.00
_cell.angle_gamma   90.00
#
_symmetry.space_group_name_H-M   'P 1'
#
loop_
_entity.id
_entity.type
_entity.pdbx_description
1 polymer ?
#
loop_
_entity_poly.entity_id
_entity_poly.type
_entity_poly.pdbx_seq_one_letter_code
_entity_poly.pdbx_strand_id
1 'polypeptide(L)'
;MIEGRVVHKVSNALQITFHAGPGDPLAVGVQGAGNGFGAKTAILFGFKNGGTGTHRLTYRDGSVVWVQSRDSAPTILSRGDGTALGTIQRADTSTAVGSTAGTLFHFVPDPEEPRTPELFRLLVLDRMGAETARLDVIRTVGGWTVRRLVEDLYNESIWWDRAGQPLPVPILGTRLWLKHAPDPVERDVLLGACVDITLGLRPYVAVMK
;
A
#
# COMPACT_ATOMS: atom_id res chain seq x y z
N MET A 1 -0.97 -4.89 13.72
CA MET A 1 -0.51 -3.83 12.77
C MET A 1 0.25 -4.49 11.63
N ILE A 2 0.18 -3.93 10.41
CA ILE A 2 1.04 -4.30 9.28
C ILE A 2 1.81 -3.05 8.82
N GLU A 3 3.14 -3.10 8.81
CA GLU A 3 3.99 -2.05 8.26
C GLU A 3 4.53 -2.44 6.88
N GLY A 4 4.38 -1.56 5.89
CA GLY A 4 4.95 -1.71 4.56
C GLY A 4 6.02 -0.66 4.31
N ARG A 5 7.29 -1.05 4.11
CA ARG A 5 8.40 -0.12 3.84
C ARG A 5 8.86 -0.18 2.40
N VAL A 6 8.95 0.98 1.75
CA VAL A 6 9.46 1.12 0.38
C VAL A 6 10.99 1.22 0.41
N VAL A 7 11.64 0.45 -0.46
CA VAL A 7 13.08 0.45 -0.72
C VAL A 7 13.33 0.35 -2.23
N HIS A 8 14.48 0.80 -2.71
CA HIS A 8 14.92 0.44 -4.06
C HIS A 8 15.49 -0.97 -4.07
N LYS A 9 15.17 -1.71 -5.13
CA LYS A 9 15.94 -2.89 -5.50
C LYS A 9 17.25 -2.46 -6.17
N VAL A 10 18.22 -3.37 -6.21
CA VAL A 10 19.47 -3.25 -7.00
C VAL A 10 19.20 -2.85 -8.47
N SER A 11 18.01 -3.14 -9.00
CA SER A 11 17.58 -2.83 -10.37
C SER A 11 16.74 -1.55 -10.50
N ASN A 12 16.90 -0.54 -9.62
CA ASN A 12 16.14 0.72 -9.54
C ASN A 12 14.63 0.59 -9.28
N ALA A 13 14.02 -0.56 -9.53
CA ALA A 13 12.62 -0.85 -9.25
C ALA A 13 12.28 -0.66 -7.77
N LEU A 14 11.16 0.01 -7.50
CA LEU A 14 10.66 0.13 -6.14
C LEU A 14 10.13 -1.22 -5.64
N GLN A 15 10.40 -1.50 -4.38
CA GLN A 15 9.90 -2.65 -3.65
C GLN A 15 9.29 -2.18 -2.35
N ILE A 16 8.13 -2.71 -1.99
CA ILE A 16 7.56 -2.56 -0.64
C ILE A 16 7.60 -3.91 0.07
N THR A 17 8.11 -3.93 1.29
CA THR A 17 8.15 -5.15 2.13
C THR A 17 7.21 -4.97 3.31
N PHE A 18 6.27 -5.90 3.48
CA PHE A 18 5.26 -5.89 4.53
C PHE A 18 5.64 -6.81 5.70
N HIS A 19 5.54 -6.30 6.93
CA HIS A 19 5.73 -7.04 8.17
C HIS A 19 4.51 -6.90 9.07
N ALA A 20 4.09 -7.99 9.71
CA ALA A 20 3.01 -8.01 10.71
C ALA A 20 3.54 -8.24 12.15
N GLY A 21 4.86 -8.24 12.32
CA GLY A 21 5.56 -8.59 13.56
C GLY A 21 7.05 -8.80 13.31
N PRO A 22 7.81 -9.18 14.35
CA PRO A 22 9.22 -9.55 14.20
C PRO A 22 9.35 -10.84 13.37
N GLY A 23 10.42 -10.93 12.57
CA GLY A 23 10.73 -12.09 11.75
C GLY A 23 10.47 -11.88 10.25
N ASP A 24 10.18 -12.98 9.56
CA ASP A 24 10.10 -13.00 8.10
C ASP A 24 8.99 -12.07 7.57
N PRO A 25 9.20 -11.44 6.40
CA PRO A 25 8.17 -10.65 5.74
C PRO A 25 6.88 -11.43 5.51
N LEU A 26 5.74 -10.75 5.71
CA LEU A 26 4.42 -11.25 5.34
C LEU A 26 4.28 -11.32 3.82
N ALA A 27 4.68 -10.25 3.13
CA ALA A 27 4.58 -10.12 1.69
C ALA A 27 5.57 -9.09 1.13
N VAL A 28 5.86 -9.19 -0.16
CA VAL A 28 6.74 -8.27 -0.89
C VAL A 28 6.06 -7.82 -2.17
N GLY A 29 5.86 -6.51 -2.32
CA GLY A 29 5.39 -5.85 -3.53
C GLY A 29 6.56 -5.37 -4.38
N VAL A 30 6.56 -5.66 -5.69
CA VAL A 30 7.61 -5.24 -6.63
C VAL A 30 7.00 -4.46 -7.79
N GLN A 31 7.57 -3.29 -8.06
CA GLN A 31 7.12 -2.40 -9.13
C GLN A 31 7.39 -3.02 -10.50
N GLY A 32 6.37 -2.99 -11.36
CA GLY A 32 6.52 -3.32 -12.78
C GLY A 32 6.95 -4.77 -13.07
N ALA A 33 6.85 -5.67 -12.10
CA ALA A 33 7.18 -7.08 -12.29
C ALA A 33 6.31 -7.75 -13.37
N GLY A 34 5.08 -7.27 -13.55
CA GLY A 34 4.16 -7.70 -14.61
C GLY A 34 4.24 -6.87 -15.89
N ASN A 35 5.05 -5.81 -15.92
CA ASN A 35 5.19 -4.99 -17.11
C ASN A 35 5.95 -5.76 -18.22
N GLY A 36 5.58 -5.54 -19.48
CA GLY A 36 6.30 -6.09 -20.64
C GLY A 36 7.77 -5.65 -20.68
N PHE A 37 8.58 -6.34 -21.48
CA PHE A 37 10.05 -6.22 -21.51
C PHE A 37 10.54 -4.76 -21.56
N GLY A 38 10.00 -3.92 -22.45
CA GLY A 38 10.45 -2.52 -22.60
C GLY A 38 10.20 -1.63 -21.38
N ALA A 39 9.13 -1.86 -20.63
CA ALA A 39 8.84 -1.10 -19.41
C ALA A 39 9.72 -1.55 -18.23
N LYS A 40 10.17 -2.81 -18.20
CA LYS A 40 11.19 -3.28 -17.24
C LYS A 40 12.55 -2.64 -17.51
N THR A 41 12.91 -2.47 -18.79
CA THR A 41 14.15 -1.79 -19.20
C THR A 41 14.15 -0.31 -18.78
N ALA A 42 13.03 0.41 -18.93
CA ALA A 42 12.91 1.80 -18.48
C ALA A 42 13.04 1.96 -16.95
N ILE A 43 12.49 1.01 -16.17
CA ILE A 43 12.67 0.96 -14.71
C ILE A 43 14.13 0.66 -14.37
N LEU A 44 14.77 -0.29 -15.05
CA LEU A 44 16.16 -0.67 -14.83
C LEU A 44 17.13 0.53 -14.99
N PHE A 45 16.89 1.37 -15.99
CA PHE A 45 17.69 2.58 -16.24
C PHE A 45 17.25 3.81 -15.42
N GLY A 46 16.31 3.67 -14.46
CA GLY A 46 15.91 4.74 -13.56
C GLY A 46 15.01 5.82 -14.18
N PHE A 47 14.49 5.60 -15.39
CA PHE A 47 13.58 6.54 -16.06
C PHE A 47 12.15 6.52 -15.49
N LYS A 48 11.79 5.50 -14.70
CA LYS A 48 10.48 5.38 -14.03
C LYS A 48 10.63 4.86 -12.59
N ASN A 49 10.52 5.77 -11.62
CA ASN A 49 10.49 5.46 -10.19
C ASN A 49 9.04 5.56 -9.69
N GLY A 50 8.36 4.43 -9.52
CA GLY A 50 6.92 4.38 -9.25
C GLY A 50 6.03 4.72 -10.47
N GLY A 51 4.72 4.80 -10.22
CA GLY A 51 3.70 5.14 -11.20
C GLY A 51 2.93 3.95 -11.77
N THR A 52 1.95 4.25 -12.63
CA THR A 52 1.01 3.27 -13.21
C THR A 52 1.73 2.09 -13.89
N GLY A 53 1.17 0.89 -13.74
CA GLY A 53 1.72 -0.34 -14.30
C GLY A 53 1.14 -1.58 -13.62
N THR A 54 1.78 -2.72 -13.85
CA THR A 54 1.43 -3.99 -13.22
C THR A 54 2.49 -4.37 -12.20
N HIS A 55 2.13 -4.20 -10.93
CA HIS A 55 2.94 -4.52 -9.76
C HIS A 55 2.59 -5.93 -9.27
N ARG A 56 3.55 -6.60 -8.64
CA ARG A 56 3.38 -7.96 -8.10
C ARG A 56 3.55 -7.95 -6.60
N LEU A 57 2.53 -8.36 -5.86
CA LEU A 57 2.61 -8.70 -4.45
C LEU A 57 2.82 -10.22 -4.33
N THR A 58 3.84 -10.64 -3.59
CA THR A 58 4.15 -12.06 -3.36
C THR A 58 4.17 -12.32 -1.86
N TYR A 59 3.39 -13.28 -1.40
CA TYR A 59 3.34 -13.70 -0.01
C TYR A 59 4.44 -14.72 0.32
N ARG A 60 4.65 -14.96 1.62
CA ARG A 60 5.60 -15.97 2.11
C ARG A 60 5.34 -17.37 1.57
N ASP A 61 4.08 -17.76 1.39
CA ASP A 61 3.69 -19.06 0.83
C ASP A 61 3.87 -19.15 -0.70
N GLY A 62 4.38 -18.09 -1.33
CA GLY A 62 4.57 -18.00 -2.78
C GLY A 62 3.32 -17.57 -3.54
N SER A 63 2.17 -17.41 -2.87
CA SER A 63 0.96 -16.89 -3.51
C SER A 63 1.16 -15.45 -4.00
N VAL A 64 0.47 -15.11 -5.08
CA VAL A 64 0.68 -13.86 -5.81
C VAL A 64 -0.62 -13.10 -5.96
N VAL A 65 -0.53 -11.79 -5.80
CA VAL A 65 -1.57 -10.82 -6.20
C VAL A 65 -0.97 -9.84 -7.19
N TRP A 66 -1.64 -9.67 -8.32
CA TRP A 66 -1.33 -8.64 -9.32
C TRP A 66 -2.12 -7.37 -9.02
N VAL A 67 -1.41 -6.25 -9.00
CA VAL A 67 -1.97 -4.91 -8.82
C VAL A 67 -1.76 -4.13 -10.10
N GLN A 68 -2.83 -3.92 -10.86
CA GLN A 68 -2.80 -3.17 -12.11
C GLN A 68 -3.23 -1.72 -11.86
N SER A 69 -2.26 -0.88 -11.54
CA SER A 69 -2.43 0.56 -11.34
C SER A 69 -2.62 1.25 -12.68
N ARG A 70 -3.76 1.90 -12.88
CA ARG A 70 -4.10 2.59 -14.13
C ARG A 70 -4.25 4.08 -13.89
N ASP A 71 -4.07 4.89 -14.93
CA ASP A 71 -4.15 6.34 -14.76
C ASP A 71 -5.59 6.81 -14.58
N SER A 72 -6.39 6.83 -15.64
CA SER A 72 -7.78 7.30 -15.59
C SER A 72 -8.80 6.17 -15.38
N ALA A 73 -8.37 5.01 -14.89
CA ALA A 73 -9.24 3.84 -14.70
C ALA A 73 -9.07 3.24 -13.29
N PRO A 74 -10.04 2.42 -12.82
CA PRO A 74 -9.91 1.68 -11.58
C PRO A 74 -8.65 0.81 -11.55
N THR A 75 -8.07 0.67 -10.37
CA THR A 75 -7.00 -0.31 -10.15
C THR A 75 -7.63 -1.70 -10.15
N ILE A 76 -7.03 -2.66 -10.84
CA ILE A 76 -7.54 -4.04 -10.91
C ILE A 76 -6.68 -4.96 -10.05
N LEU A 77 -7.33 -5.77 -9.23
CA LEU A 77 -6.70 -6.76 -8.36
C LEU A 77 -7.08 -8.17 -8.82
N SER A 78 -6.08 -9.03 -8.96
CA SER A 78 -6.27 -10.44 -9.32
C SER A 78 -5.22 -11.32 -8.66
N ARG A 79 -5.53 -12.59 -8.45
CA ARG A 79 -4.56 -13.59 -7.99
C ARG A 79 -3.62 -14.02 -9.11
N GLY A 80 -2.55 -14.73 -8.76
CA GLY A 80 -1.54 -15.23 -9.69
C GLY A 80 -2.09 -16.13 -10.80
N ASP A 81 -3.21 -16.83 -10.54
CA ASP A 81 -3.95 -17.67 -11.50
C ASP A 81 -4.91 -16.88 -12.40
N GLY A 82 -5.00 -15.56 -12.23
CA GLY A 82 -5.92 -14.69 -12.95
C GLY A 82 -7.31 -14.53 -12.31
N THR A 83 -7.60 -15.23 -11.20
CA THR A 83 -8.86 -15.08 -10.47
C THR A 83 -9.04 -13.64 -10.02
N ALA A 84 -10.15 -13.02 -10.41
CA ALA A 84 -10.45 -11.64 -10.05
C ALA A 84 -10.73 -11.51 -8.54
N LEU A 85 -10.04 -10.56 -7.89
CA LEU A 85 -10.30 -10.18 -6.50
C LEU A 85 -11.26 -8.99 -6.43
N GLY A 86 -11.10 -8.03 -7.34
CA GLY A 86 -11.91 -6.82 -7.35
C GLY A 86 -11.24 -5.66 -8.06
N THR A 87 -11.81 -4.48 -7.86
CA THR A 87 -11.29 -3.21 -8.36
C THR A 87 -11.27 -2.16 -7.27
N ILE A 88 -10.40 -1.17 -7.40
CA ILE A 88 -10.41 0.02 -6.56
C ILE A 88 -10.77 1.21 -7.43
N GLN A 89 -12.00 1.68 -7.23
CA GLN A 89 -12.56 2.87 -7.88
C GLN A 89 -12.05 4.11 -7.16
N ARG A 90 -11.69 5.14 -7.92
CA ARG A 90 -11.05 6.35 -7.38
C ARG A 90 -11.85 7.58 -7.81
N ALA A 91 -12.21 8.42 -6.84
CA ALA A 91 -12.91 9.70 -7.02
C ALA A 91 -12.35 10.74 -6.03
N ASP A 92 -13.19 11.35 -5.20
CA ASP A 92 -12.76 12.18 -4.07
C ASP A 92 -12.31 11.33 -2.87
N THR A 93 -12.95 10.16 -2.73
CA THR A 93 -12.53 9.03 -1.92
C THR A 93 -12.38 7.81 -2.82
N SER A 94 -11.74 6.76 -2.30
CA SER A 94 -11.58 5.50 -3.05
C SER A 94 -12.42 4.40 -2.45
N THR A 95 -12.93 3.51 -3.29
CA THR A 95 -13.78 2.39 -2.88
C THR A 95 -13.24 1.11 -3.48
N ALA A 96 -12.94 0.14 -2.64
CA ALA A 96 -12.64 -1.22 -3.07
C ALA A 96 -13.94 -2.01 -3.24
N VAL A 97 -14.14 -2.55 -4.43
CA VAL A 97 -15.29 -3.37 -4.81
C VAL A 97 -14.77 -4.77 -5.14
N GLY A 98 -15.32 -5.80 -4.48
CA GLY A 98 -14.98 -7.19 -4.72
C GLY A 98 -15.43 -7.67 -6.12
N SER A 99 -14.94 -8.83 -6.53
CA SER A 99 -15.23 -9.41 -7.85
C SER A 99 -16.71 -9.73 -8.09
N THR A 100 -17.51 -9.89 -7.02
CA THR A 100 -18.96 -10.08 -7.07
C THR A 100 -19.75 -8.76 -6.98
N ALA A 101 -19.10 -7.63 -7.24
CA ALA A 101 -19.66 -6.27 -7.20
C ALA A 101 -20.10 -5.75 -5.81
N GLY A 102 -19.83 -6.48 -4.72
CA GLY A 102 -20.02 -5.99 -3.36
C GLY A 102 -18.91 -5.03 -2.92
N THR A 103 -19.26 -3.92 -2.29
CA THR A 103 -18.28 -3.05 -1.63
C THR A 103 -17.59 -3.81 -0.51
N LEU A 104 -16.25 -3.74 -0.47
CA LEU A 104 -15.44 -4.26 0.61
C LEU A 104 -15.05 -3.12 1.57
N PHE A 105 -14.46 -2.06 1.00
CA PHE A 105 -13.93 -0.95 1.79
C PHE A 105 -14.16 0.41 1.15
N HIS A 106 -14.32 1.42 2.00
CA HIS A 106 -14.17 2.82 1.65
C HIS A 106 -12.90 3.39 2.30
N PHE A 107 -12.10 4.11 1.51
CA PHE A 107 -10.93 4.83 1.97
C PHE A 107 -11.28 6.31 2.03
N VAL A 108 -11.37 6.86 3.24
CA VAL A 108 -11.74 8.25 3.49
C VAL A 108 -10.63 8.96 4.25
N PRO A 109 -10.47 10.29 4.08
CA PRO A 109 -9.54 11.04 4.91
C PRO A 109 -9.93 10.91 6.39
N ASP A 110 -8.93 10.84 7.28
CA ASP A 110 -9.17 11.01 8.71
C ASP A 110 -9.84 12.37 8.97
N PRO A 111 -11.00 12.43 9.64
CA PRO A 111 -11.74 13.69 9.80
C PRO A 111 -11.05 14.68 10.74
N GLU A 112 -10.17 14.21 11.63
CA GLU A 112 -9.48 15.07 12.60
C GLU A 112 -8.16 15.59 12.04
N GLU A 113 -7.34 14.70 11.48
CA GLU A 113 -6.01 15.06 10.98
C GLU A 113 -5.68 14.32 9.67
N PRO A 114 -6.30 14.71 8.54
CA PRO A 114 -6.18 13.98 7.27
C PRO A 114 -4.78 14.03 6.65
N ARG A 115 -3.99 15.05 7.00
CA ARG A 115 -2.67 15.30 6.42
C ARG A 115 -1.78 16.09 7.36
N THR A 116 -0.52 15.67 7.43
CA THR A 116 0.59 16.45 7.95
C THR A 116 1.67 16.61 6.87
N PRO A 117 2.75 17.39 7.10
CA PRO A 117 3.92 17.33 6.23
C PRO A 117 4.49 15.90 6.11
N GLU A 118 4.37 15.11 7.18
CA GLU A 118 5.05 13.83 7.33
C GLU A 118 4.27 12.63 6.76
N LEU A 119 2.95 12.67 6.77
CA LEU A 119 2.09 11.56 6.35
C LEU A 119 0.67 12.01 5.96
N PHE A 120 -0.05 11.15 5.26
CA PHE A 120 -1.51 11.22 5.13
C PHE A 120 -2.16 10.19 6.05
N ARG A 121 -3.32 10.52 6.62
CA ARG A 121 -4.11 9.59 7.44
C ARG A 121 -5.45 9.31 6.78
N LEU A 122 -5.75 8.03 6.68
CA LEU A 122 -7.00 7.53 6.11
C LEU A 122 -7.68 6.61 7.12
N LEU A 123 -9.00 6.69 7.17
CA LEU A 123 -9.84 5.64 7.73
C LEU A 123 -10.23 4.67 6.62
N VAL A 124 -10.25 3.39 6.97
CA VAL A 124 -10.82 2.33 6.15
C VAL A 124 -12.12 1.92 6.80
N LEU A 125 -13.22 2.17 6.09
CA LEU A 125 -14.56 1.81 6.51
C LEU A 125 -14.99 0.54 5.79
N ASP A 126 -15.78 -0.29 6.46
CA ASP A 126 -16.45 -1.43 5.83
C ASP A 126 -17.63 -0.96 4.95
N ARG A 127 -18.35 -1.92 4.37
CA ARG A 127 -19.55 -1.67 3.56
C ARG A 127 -20.69 -0.95 4.28
N MET A 128 -20.72 -0.98 5.61
CA MET A 128 -21.72 -0.32 6.46
C MET A 128 -21.27 1.08 6.91
N GLY A 129 -20.05 1.49 6.55
CA GLY A 129 -19.45 2.74 7.00
C GLY A 129 -18.80 2.65 8.38
N ALA A 130 -18.70 1.47 8.97
CA ALA A 130 -18.02 1.28 10.24
C ALA A 130 -16.50 1.22 10.02
N GLU A 131 -15.74 1.95 10.81
CA GLU A 131 -14.28 1.91 10.74
C GLU A 131 -13.77 0.50 11.10
N THR A 132 -13.07 -0.13 10.16
CA THR A 132 -12.42 -1.45 10.32
C THR A 132 -10.89 -1.35 10.39
N ALA A 133 -10.31 -0.32 9.77
CA ALA A 133 -8.87 -0.11 9.81
C ALA A 133 -8.49 1.37 9.75
N ARG A 134 -7.25 1.67 10.11
CA ARG A 134 -6.58 2.97 9.88
C ARG A 134 -5.38 2.75 8.99
N LEU A 135 -5.12 3.68 8.08
CA LEU A 135 -3.99 3.62 7.15
C LEU A 135 -3.23 4.94 7.16
N ASP A 136 -1.98 4.89 7.62
CA ASP A 136 -1.04 5.99 7.45
C ASP A 136 -0.23 5.77 6.17
N VAL A 137 -0.13 6.81 5.33
CA VAL A 137 0.71 6.85 4.14
C VAL A 137 1.90 7.78 4.41
N ILE A 138 3.08 7.19 4.56
CA ILE A 138 4.23 7.86 5.16
C ILE A 138 5.09 8.50 4.06
N ARG A 139 5.33 9.80 4.16
CA ARG A 139 6.03 10.59 3.13
C ARG A 139 7.49 10.88 3.49
N THR A 140 7.78 10.93 4.78
CA THR A 140 9.07 11.35 5.33
C THR A 140 9.51 10.40 6.45
N VAL A 141 10.77 10.53 6.88
CA VAL A 141 11.29 9.73 8.00
C VAL A 141 10.54 10.04 9.30
N GLY A 142 10.18 11.31 9.54
CA GLY A 142 9.43 11.71 10.74
C GLY A 142 8.03 11.09 10.81
N GLY A 143 7.40 10.78 9.68
CA GLY A 143 6.10 10.12 9.65
C GLY A 143 6.07 8.76 10.34
N TRP A 144 7.21 8.06 10.42
CA TRP A 144 7.32 6.80 11.16
C TRP A 144 7.23 6.98 12.68
N THR A 145 7.47 8.19 13.19
CA THR A 145 7.54 8.49 14.64
C THR A 145 6.34 9.28 15.18
N VAL A 146 5.54 9.94 14.33
CA VAL A 146 4.48 10.89 14.76
C VAL A 146 3.47 10.29 15.77
N ARG A 147 2.98 9.06 15.57
CA ARG A 147 1.98 8.45 16.46
C ARG A 147 2.57 7.77 17.70
N ARG A 148 3.90 7.60 17.77
CA ARG A 148 4.57 6.94 18.91
C ARG A 148 4.62 7.81 20.16
N LEU A 149 4.55 9.13 20.01
CA LEU A 149 4.60 10.06 21.13
C LEU A 149 3.29 10.13 21.93
N VAL A 150 2.18 9.68 21.35
CA VAL A 150 0.84 9.86 21.94
C VAL A 150 0.26 8.56 22.54
N GLU A 151 0.61 7.37 22.01
CA GLU A 151 -0.05 6.11 22.41
C GLU A 151 0.83 5.00 23.02
N ASP A 152 2.16 4.92 22.83
CA ASP A 152 2.89 3.66 23.15
C ASP A 152 4.28 3.77 23.80
N LEU A 153 4.28 3.96 25.13
CA LEU A 153 5.36 3.52 26.02
C LEU A 153 5.31 1.99 26.26
N TYR A 154 4.40 1.25 25.63
CA TYR A 154 4.10 -0.12 26.05
C TYR A 154 4.30 -1.27 25.07
N ASN A 155 4.47 -1.13 23.74
CA ASN A 155 4.70 -2.36 22.95
C ASN A 155 5.24 -2.33 21.50
N GLU A 156 5.96 -1.30 21.02
CA GLU A 156 6.47 -1.36 19.62
C GLU A 156 7.98 -1.16 19.51
N SER A 157 8.70 -2.28 19.62
CA SER A 157 10.10 -2.40 19.23
C SER A 157 10.28 -2.16 17.73
N ILE A 158 11.08 -1.15 17.37
CA ILE A 158 11.63 -0.99 16.03
C ILE A 158 12.63 -2.13 15.80
N TRP A 159 12.21 -3.22 15.17
CA TRP A 159 13.12 -4.32 14.80
C TRP A 159 13.75 -4.12 13.40
N TRP A 160 13.69 -2.91 12.83
CA TRP A 160 14.27 -2.57 11.52
C TRP A 160 15.39 -1.53 11.66
N ASP A 161 16.56 -1.86 11.13
CA ASP A 161 17.83 -1.12 11.19
C ASP A 161 17.97 0.02 10.17
N ARG A 162 16.91 0.35 9.41
CA ARG A 162 16.98 1.31 8.29
C ARG A 162 15.93 2.41 8.40
N ALA A 163 16.11 3.29 9.38
CA ALA A 163 15.55 4.62 9.30
C ALA A 163 16.21 5.38 8.13
N GLY A 164 15.47 5.61 7.04
CA GLY A 164 15.74 6.74 6.16
C GLY A 164 16.92 6.66 5.21
N GLN A 165 16.94 5.72 4.27
CA GLN A 165 17.52 6.11 2.99
C GLN A 165 16.60 7.17 2.36
N PRO A 166 17.10 8.39 2.05
CA PRO A 166 16.32 9.37 1.33
C PRO A 166 16.08 8.80 -0.06
N LEU A 167 14.86 8.31 -0.27
CA LEU A 167 14.44 7.83 -1.57
C LEU A 167 13.85 9.02 -2.34
N PRO A 168 14.15 9.21 -3.63
CA PRO A 168 13.50 10.21 -4.47
C PRO A 168 12.08 9.75 -4.84
N VAL A 169 11.33 9.22 -3.88
CA VAL A 169 9.95 8.77 -4.03
C VAL A 169 9.08 9.54 -3.04
N PRO A 170 7.87 9.93 -3.44
CA PRO A 170 7.01 10.77 -2.61
C PRO A 170 6.40 10.02 -1.41
N ILE A 171 6.53 8.68 -1.37
CA ILE A 171 5.94 7.81 -0.34
C ILE A 171 6.96 6.75 0.09
N LEU A 172 7.35 6.76 1.36
CA LEU A 172 8.31 5.83 1.96
C LEU A 172 7.67 4.52 2.46
N GLY A 173 6.34 4.48 2.58
CA GLY A 173 5.65 3.28 3.04
C GLY A 173 4.24 3.52 3.55
N THR A 174 3.68 2.50 4.17
CA THR A 174 2.38 2.53 4.83
C THR A 174 2.41 1.86 6.19
N ARG A 175 1.47 2.24 7.05
CA ARG A 175 1.17 1.55 8.29
C ARG A 175 -0.33 1.31 8.39
N LEU A 176 -0.72 0.04 8.48
CA LEU A 176 -2.11 -0.41 8.49
C LEU A 176 -2.44 -1.02 9.86
N TRP A 177 -3.39 -0.41 10.57
CA TRP A 177 -3.93 -0.94 11.82
C TRP A 177 -5.31 -1.52 11.57
N LEU A 178 -5.49 -2.78 11.94
CA LEU A 178 -6.69 -3.55 11.69
C LEU A 178 -7.38 -3.79 13.02
N LYS A 179 -8.69 -3.56 13.10
CA LYS A 179 -9.47 -3.85 14.31
C LYS A 179 -9.70 -5.34 14.53
N HIS A 180 -9.64 -6.13 13.47
CA HIS A 180 -9.74 -7.59 13.50
C HIS A 180 -8.76 -8.22 12.51
N ALA A 181 -8.55 -9.54 12.62
CA ALA A 181 -7.85 -10.28 11.57
C ALA A 181 -8.67 -10.20 10.27
N PRO A 182 -8.10 -9.72 9.16
CA PRO A 182 -8.80 -9.65 7.89
C PRO A 182 -8.91 -11.06 7.31
N ASP A 183 -10.00 -11.33 6.60
CA ASP A 183 -10.08 -12.54 5.79
C ASP A 183 -9.07 -12.50 4.62
N PRO A 184 -8.82 -13.61 3.92
CA PRO A 184 -7.83 -13.65 2.85
C PRO A 184 -8.09 -12.63 1.72
N VAL A 185 -9.34 -12.39 1.34
CA VAL A 185 -9.69 -11.44 0.28
C VAL A 185 -9.51 -10.01 0.77
N GLU A 186 -9.98 -9.71 1.98
CA GLU A 186 -9.77 -8.42 2.64
C GLU A 186 -8.28 -8.08 2.73
N ARG A 187 -7.46 -9.04 3.18
CA ARG A 187 -6.01 -8.89 3.26
C ARG A 187 -5.40 -8.60 1.88
N ASP A 188 -5.74 -9.39 0.87
CA ASP A 188 -5.21 -9.23 -0.49
C ASP A 188 -5.58 -7.86 -1.06
N VAL A 189 -6.80 -7.37 -0.79
CA VAL A 189 -7.27 -6.06 -1.23
C VAL A 189 -6.59 -4.91 -0.48
N LEU A 190 -6.43 -5.00 0.83
CA LEU A 190 -5.79 -3.97 1.65
C LEU A 190 -4.29 -3.85 1.34
N LEU A 191 -3.59 -4.97 1.19
CA LEU A 191 -2.17 -4.95 0.78
C LEU A 191 -2.02 -4.52 -0.68
N GLY A 192 -2.94 -4.93 -1.55
CA GLY A 192 -3.02 -4.44 -2.93
C GLY A 192 -3.19 -2.92 -3.00
N ALA A 193 -4.04 -2.34 -2.14
CA ALA A 193 -4.20 -0.89 -2.02
C ALA A 193 -2.92 -0.20 -1.53
N CYS A 194 -2.23 -0.77 -0.55
CA CYS A 194 -0.94 -0.25 -0.11
C CYS A 194 0.11 -0.25 -1.24
N VAL A 195 0.13 -1.30 -2.07
CA VAL A 195 0.99 -1.37 -3.27
C VAL A 195 0.60 -0.31 -4.31
N ASP A 196 -0.69 -0.12 -4.56
CA ASP A 196 -1.18 0.88 -5.53
C ASP A 196 -0.84 2.32 -5.10
N ILE A 197 -0.99 2.62 -3.81
CA ILE A 197 -0.62 3.91 -3.22
C ILE A 197 0.90 4.13 -3.35
N THR A 198 1.70 3.15 -2.91
CA THR A 198 3.16 3.34 -2.75
C THR A 198 3.96 3.15 -4.03
N LEU A 199 3.66 2.10 -4.80
CA LEU A 199 4.36 1.79 -6.05
C LEU A 199 3.64 2.39 -7.25
N GLY A 200 2.31 2.37 -7.26
CA GLY A 200 1.49 2.96 -8.31
C GLY A 200 1.40 4.49 -8.22
N LEU A 201 1.79 5.08 -7.08
CA LEU A 201 1.70 6.51 -6.77
C LEU A 201 0.28 7.05 -6.96
N ARG A 202 -0.74 6.23 -6.65
CA ARG A 202 -2.13 6.60 -6.86
C ARG A 202 -2.69 7.31 -5.61
N PRO A 203 -3.23 8.53 -5.75
CA PRO A 203 -3.92 9.19 -4.65
C PRO A 203 -5.26 8.49 -4.40
N TYR A 204 -5.54 8.20 -3.13
CA TYR A 204 -6.78 7.53 -2.72
C TYR A 204 -7.85 8.49 -2.21
N VAL A 205 -7.42 9.65 -1.71
CA VAL A 205 -8.31 10.71 -1.23
C VAL A 205 -7.85 12.05 -1.79
N ALA A 206 -8.75 13.03 -1.89
CA ALA A 206 -8.47 14.33 -2.51
C ALA A 206 -7.23 15.03 -1.92
N VAL A 207 -6.99 14.91 -0.62
CA VAL A 207 -5.83 15.54 0.06
C VAL A 207 -4.46 14.99 -0.36
N MET A 208 -4.43 13.84 -1.05
CA MET A 208 -3.22 13.21 -1.61
C MET A 208 -2.90 13.65 -3.04
N LYS A 209 -3.78 14.42 -3.68
CA LYS A 209 -3.58 14.95 -5.04
C LYS A 209 -2.57 16.10 -5.04
#